data_AF-A0A7X4H4Y5-F1
#
_entry.id   AF-A0A7X4H4Y5-F1
#
_cell.length_a   1.000
_cell.length_b   1.000
_cell.length_c   1.000
_cell.angle_alpha   90.00
_cell.angle_beta   90.00
_cell.angle_gamma   90.00
#
_symmetry.space_group_name_H-M   'P 1'
#
loop_
_entity.id
_entity.type
_entity.pdbx_description
1 polymer ?
#
loop_
_entity_poly.entity_id
_entity_poly.type
_entity_poly.pdbx_seq_one_letter_code
_entity_poly.pdbx_strand_id
1 'polypeptide(L)'
;MRMAWTILAMTVALVATTMAMPAAAAPLRHDHPLIGIWRIMLPDSTCSETYRMRADGSTLVFSNEEVAESSFTISDQPDKNGFYKQVDTITKDNGKPDCSGDITKPGRAVTSYLQFNQSGTLFVMCVEPNLQRCIGPFIRVRGMRI
;
A
#
# COMPACT_ATOMS: atom_id res chain seq x y z
N MET A 1 -21.95 -19.46 -74.72
CA MET A 1 -22.50 -19.25 -73.37
C MET A 1 -21.59 -19.95 -72.37
N ARG A 2 -20.81 -19.21 -71.58
CA ARG A 2 -20.06 -19.74 -70.42
C ARG A 2 -20.18 -18.71 -69.30
N MET A 3 -20.95 -19.05 -68.27
CA MET A 3 -21.10 -18.30 -67.03
C MET A 3 -19.79 -18.37 -66.24
N ALA A 4 -19.22 -17.22 -65.89
CA ALA A 4 -18.17 -17.10 -64.88
C ALA A 4 -18.82 -16.59 -63.59
N TRP A 5 -18.83 -17.42 -62.55
CA TRP A 5 -19.24 -17.02 -61.21
C TRP A 5 -18.03 -16.44 -60.47
N THR A 6 -18.08 -15.15 -60.20
CA THR A 6 -17.16 -14.46 -59.30
C THR A 6 -17.53 -14.79 -57.85
N ILE A 7 -16.69 -15.58 -57.18
CA ILE A 7 -16.79 -15.82 -55.73
C ILE A 7 -16.13 -14.64 -55.02
N LEU A 8 -16.94 -13.82 -54.35
CA LEU A 8 -16.47 -12.74 -53.48
C LEU A 8 -16.07 -13.34 -52.12
N ALA A 9 -14.77 -13.46 -51.87
CA ALA A 9 -14.26 -13.92 -50.57
C ALA A 9 -14.36 -12.78 -49.55
N MET A 10 -15.26 -12.92 -48.58
CA MET A 10 -15.46 -11.98 -47.48
C MET A 10 -14.43 -12.29 -46.38
N THR A 11 -13.37 -11.50 -46.29
CA THR A 11 -12.38 -11.59 -45.20
C THR A 11 -12.95 -10.99 -43.92
N VAL A 12 -13.24 -11.83 -42.92
CA VAL A 12 -13.60 -11.41 -41.56
C VAL A 12 -12.32 -10.99 -40.84
N ALA A 13 -12.16 -9.69 -40.57
CA ALA A 13 -11.06 -9.17 -39.77
C ALA A 13 -11.31 -9.46 -38.28
N LEU A 14 -10.52 -10.36 -37.71
CA LEU A 14 -10.57 -10.70 -36.30
C LEU A 14 -9.86 -9.60 -35.49
N VAL A 15 -10.63 -8.71 -34.88
CA VAL A 15 -10.11 -7.67 -33.97
C VAL A 15 -9.73 -8.34 -32.65
N ALA A 16 -8.44 -8.53 -32.42
CA ALA A 16 -7.90 -9.00 -31.14
C ALA A 16 -7.91 -7.84 -30.13
N THR A 17 -8.85 -7.85 -29.20
CA THR A 17 -8.88 -6.93 -28.05
C THR A 17 -7.85 -7.40 -27.01
N THR A 18 -6.72 -6.69 -26.92
CA THR A 18 -5.75 -6.89 -25.85
C THR A 18 -6.33 -6.37 -24.53
N MET A 19 -6.68 -7.28 -23.61
CA MET A 19 -6.98 -6.91 -22.23
C MET A 19 -5.69 -6.44 -21.55
N ALA A 20 -5.59 -5.15 -21.26
CA ALA A 20 -4.52 -4.61 -20.44
C ALA A 20 -4.72 -5.11 -18.99
N MET A 21 -3.82 -5.98 -18.52
CA MET A 21 -3.78 -6.33 -17.10
C MET A 21 -3.20 -5.16 -16.31
N PRO A 22 -3.77 -4.82 -15.13
CA PRO A 22 -3.19 -3.81 -14.27
C PRO A 22 -1.77 -4.25 -13.87
N ALA A 23 -0.78 -3.40 -14.13
CA ALA A 23 0.60 -3.64 -13.73
C ALA A 23 0.68 -3.61 -12.20
N ALA A 24 1.13 -4.73 -11.60
CA ALA A 24 1.49 -4.74 -10.19
C ALA A 24 2.63 -3.72 -9.96
N ALA A 25 2.57 -3.00 -8.85
CA ALA A 25 3.65 -2.08 -8.48
C ALA A 25 4.98 -2.85 -8.40
N ALA A 26 6.05 -2.24 -8.89
CA ALA A 26 7.38 -2.85 -8.80
C ALA A 26 7.74 -3.08 -7.32
N PRO A 27 8.35 -4.22 -6.97
CA PRO A 27 8.75 -4.47 -5.60
C PRO A 27 9.75 -3.42 -5.13
N LEU A 28 9.66 -3.08 -3.83
CA LEU A 28 10.61 -2.18 -3.19
C LEU A 28 12.00 -2.82 -3.18
N ARG A 29 13.04 -1.98 -3.19
CA ARG A 29 14.40 -2.42 -2.87
C ARG A 29 14.41 -3.14 -1.52
N HIS A 30 15.17 -4.22 -1.41
CA HIS A 30 15.21 -5.08 -0.22
C HIS A 30 15.58 -4.31 1.07
N ASP A 31 16.42 -3.30 0.94
CA ASP A 31 16.93 -2.44 2.01
C ASP A 31 16.09 -1.17 2.22
N HIS A 32 14.90 -1.06 1.63
CA HIS A 32 14.02 0.09 1.87
C HIS A 32 13.69 0.21 3.36
N PRO A 33 13.83 1.40 4.00
CA PRO A 33 13.70 1.52 5.44
C PRO A 33 12.31 1.10 5.94
N LEU A 34 11.25 1.29 5.16
CA LEU A 34 9.90 0.86 5.55
C LEU A 34 9.74 -0.67 5.75
N ILE A 35 10.51 -1.52 5.07
CA ILE A 35 10.30 -2.97 5.12
C ILE A 35 10.58 -3.48 6.53
N GLY A 36 9.66 -4.28 7.07
CA GLY A 36 9.77 -4.87 8.40
C GLY A 36 8.47 -4.81 9.19
N ILE A 37 8.59 -4.98 10.50
CA ILE A 37 7.45 -4.92 11.43
C ILE A 37 7.59 -3.68 12.28
N TRP A 38 6.50 -2.93 12.39
CA TRP A 38 6.41 -1.67 13.10
C TRP A 38 5.27 -1.72 14.09
N ARG A 39 5.45 -1.06 15.23
CA ARG A 39 4.41 -0.93 16.25
C ARG A 39 4.26 0.52 16.65
N ILE A 40 3.03 0.95 16.85
CA ILE A 40 2.70 2.27 17.38
C ILE A 40 1.75 2.11 18.57
N MET A 41 1.87 2.99 19.56
CA MET A 41 0.81 3.20 20.55
C MET A 41 0.04 4.46 20.16
N LEU A 42 -1.29 4.40 20.14
CA LEU A 42 -2.09 5.58 19.84
C LEU A 42 -1.99 6.60 21.01
N PRO A 43 -2.03 7.91 20.72
CA PRO A 43 -2.06 8.95 21.76
C PRO A 43 -3.19 8.69 22.75
N ASP A 44 -2.92 8.93 24.04
CA ASP A 44 -3.90 8.82 25.13
C ASP A 44 -4.59 7.45 25.26
N SER A 45 -4.01 6.40 24.67
CA SER A 45 -4.57 5.05 24.65
C SER A 45 -3.56 4.00 25.09
N THR A 46 -4.07 2.88 25.62
CA THR A 46 -3.28 1.67 25.86
C THR A 46 -3.26 0.74 24.64
N CYS A 47 -4.01 1.08 23.60
CA CYS A 47 -4.08 0.30 22.37
C CYS A 47 -2.82 0.51 21.53
N SER A 48 -2.34 -0.57 20.91
CA SER A 48 -1.21 -0.51 20.00
C SER A 48 -1.53 -1.21 18.69
N GLU A 49 -1.06 -0.62 17.61
CA GLU A 49 -1.22 -1.17 16.27
C GLU A 49 0.10 -1.78 15.81
N THR A 50 0.02 -2.85 15.04
CA THR A 50 1.19 -3.52 14.45
C THR A 50 1.05 -3.60 12.95
N TYR A 51 2.07 -3.14 12.24
CA TYR A 51 2.14 -3.09 10.79
C TYR A 51 3.25 -4.01 10.30
N ARG A 52 2.92 -4.96 9.43
CA ARG A 52 3.88 -5.75 8.67
C ARG A 52 3.98 -5.20 7.25
N MET A 53 5.09 -4.53 6.96
CA MET A 53 5.37 -3.95 5.65
C MET A 53 6.24 -4.90 4.84
N ARG A 54 5.72 -5.42 3.73
CA ARG A 54 6.43 -6.37 2.86
C ARG A 54 7.03 -5.66 1.64
N ALA A 55 8.10 -6.23 1.10
CA ALA A 55 8.81 -5.69 -0.06
C ALA A 55 7.98 -5.73 -1.35
N ASP A 56 6.95 -6.57 -1.42
CA ASP A 56 6.03 -6.68 -2.55
C ASP A 56 4.96 -5.58 -2.61
N GLY A 57 4.99 -4.62 -1.68
CA GLY A 57 4.00 -3.56 -1.60
C GLY A 57 2.70 -3.99 -0.90
N SER A 58 2.69 -5.08 -0.12
CA SER A 58 1.56 -5.45 0.73
C SER A 58 1.79 -5.11 2.21
N THR A 59 0.71 -4.81 2.91
CA THR A 59 0.70 -4.65 4.37
C THR A 59 -0.22 -5.66 5.03
N LEU A 60 0.06 -5.98 6.30
CA LEU A 60 -0.90 -6.61 7.21
C LEU A 60 -0.88 -5.80 8.51
N VAL A 61 -2.05 -5.30 8.91
CA VAL A 61 -2.22 -4.43 10.07
C VAL A 61 -3.12 -5.11 11.09
N PHE A 62 -2.70 -5.05 12.35
CA PHE A 62 -3.51 -5.44 13.51
C PHE A 62 -3.74 -4.18 14.35
N SER A 63 -5.00 -3.80 14.56
CA SER A 63 -5.39 -2.64 15.37
C SER A 63 -6.58 -3.03 16.24
N ASN A 64 -6.37 -3.23 17.53
CA ASN A 64 -7.39 -3.80 18.43
C ASN A 64 -7.98 -5.14 17.89
N GLU A 65 -9.24 -5.16 17.48
CA GLU A 65 -9.92 -6.32 16.87
C GLU A 65 -9.82 -6.33 15.34
N GLU A 66 -9.45 -5.20 14.73
CA GLU A 66 -9.29 -5.03 13.30
C GLU A 66 -8.07 -5.82 12.78
N VAL A 67 -8.27 -6.50 11.66
CA VAL A 67 -7.21 -7.10 10.85
C VAL A 67 -7.42 -6.67 9.41
N ALA A 68 -6.51 -5.82 8.91
CA ALA A 68 -6.59 -5.23 7.58
C ALA A 68 -5.39 -5.62 6.70
N GLU A 69 -5.65 -5.84 5.42
CA GLU A 69 -4.62 -6.01 4.39
C GLU A 69 -4.70 -4.85 3.39
N SER A 70 -3.58 -4.18 3.12
CA SER A 70 -3.49 -3.15 2.08
C SER A 70 -2.51 -3.51 0.98
N SER A 71 -2.68 -2.86 -0.18
CA SER A 71 -1.59 -2.62 -1.12
C SER A 71 -1.08 -1.20 -0.95
N PHE A 72 0.23 -1.00 -1.08
CA PHE A 72 0.85 0.31 -0.98
C PHE A 72 1.92 0.53 -2.04
N THR A 73 2.15 1.80 -2.33
CA THR A 73 3.32 2.28 -3.05
C THR A 73 4.04 3.30 -2.19
N ILE A 74 5.35 3.40 -2.31
CA ILE A 74 6.14 4.41 -1.62
C ILE A 74 7.24 4.92 -2.55
N SER A 75 7.60 6.19 -2.42
CA SER A 75 8.76 6.73 -3.14
C SER A 75 10.01 5.95 -2.77
N ASP A 76 10.86 5.66 -3.77
CA ASP A 76 12.09 4.93 -3.51
C ASP A 76 13.00 5.74 -2.57
N GLN A 77 13.25 7.02 -2.88
CA GLN A 77 14.05 7.94 -2.07
C GLN A 77 13.16 8.93 -1.30
N PRO A 78 13.66 9.53 -0.20
CA PRO A 78 12.99 10.66 0.43
C PRO A 78 13.11 11.92 -0.45
N ASP A 79 12.22 12.87 -0.22
CA ASP A 79 12.33 14.21 -0.77
C ASP A 79 13.46 15.03 -0.10
N LYS A 80 13.63 16.28 -0.52
CA LYS A 80 14.64 17.20 0.02
C LYS A 80 14.51 17.49 1.52
N ASN A 81 13.34 17.22 2.10
CA ASN A 81 13.02 17.41 3.51
C ASN A 81 13.05 16.07 4.29
N GLY A 82 13.45 14.97 3.64
CA GLY A 82 13.56 13.66 4.27
C GLY A 82 12.26 12.84 4.29
N PHE A 83 11.21 13.26 3.59
CA PHE A 83 9.93 12.55 3.57
C PHE A 83 9.80 11.58 2.41
N TYR A 84 9.36 10.37 2.69
CA TYR A 84 8.92 9.39 1.71
C TYR A 84 7.42 9.55 1.49
N LYS A 85 6.96 9.63 0.24
CA LYS A 85 5.53 9.67 -0.07
C LYS A 85 4.99 8.26 -0.21
N GLN A 86 4.02 7.88 0.62
CA GLN A 86 3.32 6.62 0.54
C GLN A 86 1.87 6.82 0.07
N VAL A 87 1.36 5.88 -0.72
CA VAL A 87 -0.07 5.74 -1.00
C VAL A 87 -0.49 4.32 -0.61
N ASP A 88 -1.40 4.20 0.34
CA ASP A 88 -1.93 2.92 0.85
C ASP A 88 -3.40 2.77 0.47
N THR A 89 -3.81 1.57 0.08
CA THR A 89 -5.21 1.23 -0.20
C THR A 89 -5.55 -0.07 0.51
N ILE A 90 -6.48 0.01 1.48
CA ILE A 90 -7.00 -1.19 2.14
C ILE A 90 -7.76 -2.03 1.13
N THR A 91 -7.33 -3.27 0.99
CA THR A 91 -7.89 -4.26 0.05
C THR A 91 -8.82 -5.24 0.73
N LYS A 92 -8.57 -5.55 2.01
CA LYS A 92 -9.44 -6.38 2.85
C LYS A 92 -9.44 -5.87 4.28
N ASP A 93 -10.58 -6.05 4.93
CA ASP A 93 -10.79 -5.73 6.33
C ASP A 93 -11.74 -6.76 6.94
N ASN A 94 -11.58 -7.08 8.23
CA ASN A 94 -12.43 -8.06 8.92
C ASN A 94 -13.72 -7.45 9.50
N GLY A 95 -13.95 -6.14 9.32
CA GLY A 95 -15.15 -5.41 9.73
C GLY A 95 -15.23 -5.16 11.23
N LYS A 96 -14.09 -5.20 11.95
CA LYS A 96 -14.02 -5.01 13.40
C LYS A 96 -13.46 -3.63 13.75
N PRO A 97 -13.74 -3.12 14.97
CA PRO A 97 -13.24 -1.82 15.38
C PRO A 97 -11.71 -1.79 15.53
N ASP A 98 -11.11 -0.72 15.01
CA ASP A 98 -9.70 -0.38 15.20
C ASP A 98 -9.44 0.14 16.63
N CYS A 99 -8.20 0.55 16.91
CA CYS A 99 -7.82 1.14 18.19
C CYS A 99 -8.53 2.47 18.51
N SER A 100 -9.09 3.16 17.51
CA SER A 100 -9.91 4.38 17.68
C SER A 100 -11.41 4.06 17.86
N GLY A 101 -11.81 2.80 17.65
CA GLY A 101 -13.20 2.34 17.68
C GLY A 101 -13.93 2.47 16.34
N ASP A 102 -13.22 2.86 15.28
CA ASP A 102 -13.77 3.03 13.94
C ASP A 102 -13.77 1.71 13.17
N ILE A 103 -14.70 1.54 12.23
CA ILE A 103 -14.71 0.41 11.29
C ILE A 103 -14.22 0.91 9.94
N THR A 104 -13.05 0.45 9.52
CA THR A 104 -12.45 0.89 8.26
C THR A 104 -13.12 0.25 7.06
N LYS A 105 -13.28 1.03 5.98
CA LYS A 105 -13.84 0.55 4.72
C LYS A 105 -12.73 0.35 3.67
N PRO A 106 -12.61 -0.84 3.06
CA PRO A 106 -11.71 -1.07 1.94
C PRO A 106 -11.99 -0.17 0.73
N GLY A 107 -10.95 0.03 -0.09
CA GLY A 107 -11.05 0.62 -1.43
C GLY A 107 -10.68 2.10 -1.55
N ARG A 108 -10.55 2.83 -0.44
CA ARG A 108 -10.10 4.22 -0.46
C ARG A 108 -8.58 4.31 -0.38
N ALA A 109 -7.95 4.95 -1.36
CA ALA A 109 -6.54 5.27 -1.32
C ALA A 109 -6.26 6.46 -0.37
N VAL A 110 -5.22 6.33 0.46
CA VAL A 110 -4.77 7.34 1.42
C VAL A 110 -3.31 7.67 1.14
N THR A 111 -2.99 8.95 1.01
CA THR A 111 -1.61 9.42 0.91
C THR A 111 -1.08 9.83 2.28
N SER A 112 0.14 9.41 2.60
CA SER A 112 0.85 9.80 3.81
C SER A 112 2.34 10.06 3.50
N TYR A 113 3.01 10.76 4.42
CA TYR A 113 4.41 11.15 4.28
C TYR A 113 5.20 10.62 5.47
N LEU A 114 6.14 9.71 5.21
CA LEU A 114 6.93 9.07 6.26
C LEU A 114 8.26 9.77 6.43
N GLN A 115 8.65 10.06 7.66
CA GLN A 115 10.01 10.51 7.98
C GLN A 115 10.64 9.58 9.00
N PHE A 116 11.74 8.95 8.60
CA PHE A 116 12.52 8.04 9.45
C PHE A 116 13.55 8.83 10.26
N ASN A 117 13.87 8.35 11.45
CA ASN A 117 15.04 8.81 12.17
C ASN A 117 16.33 8.30 11.50
N GLN A 118 17.48 8.87 11.89
CA GLN A 118 18.78 8.52 11.29
C GLN A 118 19.15 7.04 11.40
N SER A 119 18.70 6.34 12.45
CA SER A 119 18.95 4.91 12.65
C SER A 119 17.98 3.99 11.91
N GLY A 120 16.91 4.51 11.30
CA GLY A 120 15.87 3.72 10.63
C GLY A 120 15.08 2.80 11.58
N THR A 121 15.09 3.09 12.89
CA THR A 121 14.39 2.32 13.93
C THR A 121 13.10 2.99 14.39
N LEU A 122 12.91 4.25 14.05
CA LEU A 122 11.69 5.03 14.31
C LEU A 122 11.26 5.73 13.04
N PHE A 123 9.95 5.91 12.86
CA PHE A 123 9.43 6.89 11.91
C PHE A 123 8.15 7.54 12.42
N VAL A 124 7.80 8.68 11.84
CA VAL A 124 6.48 9.31 11.97
C VAL A 124 5.77 9.29 10.62
N MET A 125 4.45 9.16 10.65
CA MET A 125 3.60 9.23 9.46
C MET A 125 2.78 10.52 9.51
N CYS A 126 2.89 11.35 8.48
CA CYS A 126 2.31 12.68 8.45
C CYS A 126 1.30 12.83 7.31
N VAL A 127 0.35 13.75 7.46
CA VAL A 127 -0.67 14.07 6.43
C VAL A 127 -0.07 14.88 5.28
N GLU A 128 1.00 15.62 5.56
CA GLU A 128 1.73 16.50 4.65
C GLU A 128 3.24 16.27 4.84
N PRO A 129 4.12 16.67 3.89
CA PRO A 129 5.57 16.53 4.02
C PRO A 129 6.18 17.56 5.00
N ASN A 130 5.63 17.62 6.21
CA ASN A 130 6.05 18.46 7.32
C ASN A 130 5.69 17.77 8.66
N LEU A 131 6.21 18.29 9.77
CA LEU A 131 6.04 17.69 11.10
C LEU A 131 4.85 18.24 11.92
N GLN A 132 3.94 19.00 11.31
CA GLN A 132 2.84 19.65 12.05
C GLN A 132 1.70 18.67 12.38
N ARG A 133 1.45 17.69 11.52
CA ARG A 133 0.32 16.77 11.64
C ARG A 133 0.76 15.34 11.36
N CYS A 134 1.28 14.70 12.40
CA CYS A 134 1.83 13.36 12.34
C CYS A 134 1.31 12.46 13.45
N ILE A 135 1.33 11.16 13.18
CA ILE A 135 1.11 10.08 14.11
C ILE A 135 2.42 9.29 14.25
N GLY A 136 2.80 8.96 15.48
CA GLY A 136 4.05 8.28 15.79
C GLY A 136 4.51 8.45 17.24
N PRO A 137 5.69 7.89 17.58
CA PRO A 137 6.57 7.18 16.66
C PRO A 137 6.10 5.74 16.41
N PHE A 138 6.26 5.28 15.17
CA PHE A 138 6.31 3.86 14.85
C PHE A 138 7.68 3.32 15.22
N ILE A 139 7.71 2.25 16.02
CA ILE A 139 8.92 1.63 16.54
C ILE A 139 9.14 0.30 15.82
N ARG A 140 10.35 0.09 15.30
CA ARG A 140 10.70 -1.18 14.66
C ARG A 140 10.71 -2.31 15.67
N VAL A 141 10.00 -3.39 15.38
CA VAL A 141 10.01 -4.62 16.18
C VAL A 141 10.91 -5.66 15.51
N ARG A 142 11.81 -6.27 16.30
CA ARG A 142 12.68 -7.37 15.85
C ARG A 142 12.20 -8.69 16.45
N GLY A 143 12.29 -9.79 15.69
CA GLY A 143 12.03 -11.15 16.19
C GLY A 143 10.55 -11.52 16.37
N MET A 144 9.61 -10.60 16.12
CA MET A 144 8.17 -10.89 16.17
C MET A 144 7.74 -11.69 14.94
N ARG A 145 7.02 -12.80 15.17
CA ARG A 145 6.33 -13.56 14.13
C ARG A 145 4.84 -13.28 14.27
N ILE A 146 4.29 -12.67 13.24
CA ILE A 146 2.85 -12.38 13.06
C ILE A 146 2.40 -13.05 11.77
#